data_AF-A0A8T0DB64-F1
#
_entry.id   AF-A0A8T0DB64-F1
#
_cell.length_a   1.000
_cell.length_b   1.000
_cell.length_c   1.000
_cell.angle_alpha   90.00
_cell.angle_beta   90.00
_cell.angle_gamma   90.00
#
_symmetry.space_group_name_H-M   'P 1'
#
loop_
_entity.id
_entity.type
_entity.pdbx_description
1 polymer ?
#
loop_
_entity_poly.entity_id
_entity_poly.type
_entity_poly.pdbx_seq_one_letter_code
_entity_poly.pdbx_strand_id
1 'polypeptide(L)'
;MEKSGERFPLSNLCPSLLASLAASFNLEPEAGYLVDAVWLYALAAGEILQAGGTVVDAGNGDLIAQRLINRRYKSSLGYLNEINELGDAQVSYWFQF
;
A
#
# COMPACT_ATOMS: atom_id res chain seq x y z
N MET A 1 -5.29 35.75 1.24
CA MET A 1 -5.84 34.68 2.11
C MET A 1 -5.57 33.37 1.40
N GLU A 2 -4.46 32.75 1.73
CA GLU A 2 -3.98 31.48 1.19
C GLU A 2 -4.69 30.36 1.95
N LYS A 3 -5.52 29.55 1.27
CA LYS A 3 -6.10 28.36 1.89
C LYS A 3 -5.00 27.32 1.99
N SER A 4 -4.52 27.07 3.21
CA SER A 4 -3.56 26.01 3.49
C SER A 4 -4.10 24.68 2.98
N GLY A 5 -3.41 24.08 2.03
CA GLY A 5 -3.67 22.70 1.63
C GLY A 5 -3.44 21.79 2.82
N GLU A 6 -4.52 21.23 3.36
CA GLU A 6 -4.45 20.10 4.28
C GLU A 6 -3.68 18.98 3.57
N ARG A 7 -2.43 18.78 4.01
CA ARG A 7 -1.71 17.54 3.77
C ARG A 7 -2.50 16.46 4.49
N PHE A 8 -3.34 15.73 3.76
CA PHE A 8 -3.92 14.48 4.26
C PHE A 8 -2.76 13.58 4.67
N PRO A 9 -2.60 13.27 5.96
CA PRO A 9 -1.55 12.36 6.37
C PRO A 9 -1.91 10.98 5.78
N LEU A 10 -1.02 10.43 4.95
CA LEU A 10 -1.21 9.11 4.32
C LEU A 10 -1.39 7.98 5.36
N SER A 11 -1.09 8.24 6.63
CA SER A 11 -1.43 7.38 7.77
C SER A 11 -2.95 7.18 7.97
N ASN A 12 -3.81 8.00 7.35
CA ASN A 12 -5.26 7.94 7.49
C ASN A 12 -5.98 7.33 6.28
N LEU A 13 -5.27 6.90 5.23
CA LEU A 13 -5.84 5.98 4.24
C LEU A 13 -5.87 4.58 4.86
N CYS A 14 -6.85 4.38 5.73
CA CYS A 14 -6.98 3.14 6.48
C CYS A 14 -7.20 1.98 5.51
N PRO A 15 -6.45 0.87 5.62
CA PRO A 15 -6.68 -0.33 4.83
C PRO A 15 -8.13 -0.80 4.90
N SER A 16 -8.83 -0.53 6.01
CA SER A 16 -10.25 -0.86 6.19
C SER A 16 -11.18 -0.04 5.30
N LEU A 17 -10.84 1.20 4.94
CA LEU A 17 -11.65 2.04 4.06
C LEU A 17 -11.50 1.60 2.60
N LEU A 18 -10.28 1.25 2.19
CA LEU A 18 -9.99 0.64 0.88
C LEU A 18 -10.62 -0.74 0.77
N ALA A 19 -10.53 -1.57 1.81
CA ALA A 19 -11.19 -2.88 1.87
C ALA A 19 -12.73 -2.75 1.87
N SER A 20 -13.29 -1.71 2.50
CA SER A 20 -14.74 -1.45 2.49
C SER A 20 -15.22 -1.01 1.09
N LEU A 21 -14.46 -0.17 0.39
CA LEU A 21 -14.72 0.12 -1.02
C LEU A 21 -14.59 -1.16 -1.85
N ALA A 22 -13.49 -1.89 -1.72
CA ALA A 22 -13.24 -3.14 -2.44
C ALA A 22 -14.23 -4.27 -2.12
N ALA A 23 -14.93 -4.22 -0.99
CA ALA A 23 -16.00 -5.17 -0.65
C ALA A 23 -17.39 -4.71 -1.17
N SER A 24 -17.59 -3.40 -1.33
CA SER A 24 -18.84 -2.85 -1.90
C SER A 24 -18.87 -2.92 -3.43
N PHE A 25 -17.71 -2.93 -4.07
CA PHE A 25 -17.54 -3.38 -5.45
C PHE A 25 -17.20 -4.87 -5.39
N ASN A 26 -17.98 -5.79 -5.94
CA ASN A 26 -17.51 -7.18 -6.14
C ASN A 26 -16.31 -7.12 -7.12
N LEU A 27 -15.12 -6.85 -6.61
CA LEU A 27 -13.94 -6.66 -7.43
C LEU A 27 -13.58 -7.99 -8.06
N GLU A 28 -13.39 -7.97 -9.37
CA GLU A 28 -12.67 -9.03 -10.04
C GLU A 28 -11.26 -9.15 -9.42
N PRO A 29 -10.72 -10.36 -9.26
CA PRO A 29 -9.42 -10.57 -8.62
C PRO A 29 -8.31 -9.66 -9.18
N GLU A 30 -8.29 -9.48 -10.50
CA GLU A 30 -7.34 -8.64 -11.23
C GLU A 30 -7.41 -7.17 -10.79
N ALA A 31 -8.63 -6.65 -10.58
CA ALA A 31 -8.83 -5.30 -10.06
C ALA A 31 -8.37 -5.18 -8.61
N GLY A 32 -8.59 -6.22 -7.79
CA GLY A 32 -8.06 -6.29 -6.43
C GLY A 32 -6.52 -6.20 -6.39
N TYR A 33 -5.84 -6.96 -7.26
CA TYR A 33 -4.38 -6.91 -7.35
C TYR A 33 -3.85 -5.53 -7.78
N LEU A 34 -4.53 -4.85 -8.70
CA LEU A 34 -4.16 -3.50 -9.13
C LEU A 34 -4.34 -2.47 -8.00
N VAL A 35 -5.45 -2.56 -7.26
CA VAL A 35 -5.70 -1.69 -6.10
C VAL A 35 -4.61 -1.87 -5.05
N ASP A 36 -4.23 -3.12 -4.75
CA ASP A 36 -3.17 -3.43 -3.80
C ASP A 36 -1.83 -2.85 -4.23
N ALA A 37 -1.45 -3.02 -5.52
CA ALA A 37 -0.20 -2.53 -6.05
C ALA A 37 -0.08 -0.99 -5.95
N VAL A 38 -1.13 -0.27 -6.33
CA VAL A 38 -1.18 1.20 -6.25
C VAL A 38 -1.11 1.67 -4.81
N TRP A 39 -1.85 1.02 -3.91
CA TRP A 39 -1.86 1.37 -2.49
C TRP A 39 -0.49 1.12 -1.83
N LEU A 40 0.15 -0.02 -2.10
CA LEU A 40 1.49 -0.33 -1.60
C LEU A 40 2.52 0.68 -2.09
N TYR A 41 2.46 1.08 -3.36
CA TYR A 41 3.33 2.14 -3.89
C TYR A 41 3.11 3.46 -3.15
N ALA A 42 1.86 3.90 -3.02
CA ALA A 42 1.51 5.16 -2.37
C ALA A 42 1.94 5.17 -0.89
N LEU A 43 1.82 4.02 -0.21
CA LEU A 43 2.27 3.84 1.16
C LEU A 43 3.79 3.99 1.27
N ALA A 44 4.56 3.26 0.45
CA ALA A 44 6.02 3.33 0.46
C ALA A 44 6.54 4.75 0.11
N ALA A 45 5.95 5.38 -0.91
CA ALA A 45 6.25 6.77 -1.29
C ALA A 45 5.96 7.73 -0.12
N GLY A 46 4.83 7.53 0.56
CA GLY A 46 4.46 8.29 1.76
C GLY A 46 5.48 8.14 2.89
N GLU A 47 5.97 6.92 3.15
CA GLU A 47 6.98 6.65 4.18
C GLU A 47 8.33 7.27 3.86
N ILE A 48 8.71 7.36 2.58
CA ILE A 48 9.93 8.05 2.15
C ILE A 48 9.82 9.55 2.44
N LEU A 49 8.70 10.17 2.06
CA LEU A 49 8.45 11.60 2.30
C LEU A 49 8.37 11.91 3.80
N GLN A 50 7.72 11.05 4.59
CA GLN A 50 7.63 11.20 6.05
C GLN A 50 8.99 11.09 6.73
N ALA A 51 9.91 10.30 6.18
CA ALA A 51 11.29 10.19 6.65
C ALA A 51 12.18 11.39 6.23
N GLY A 52 11.62 12.41 5.57
CA GLY A 52 12.35 13.60 5.10
C GLY A 52 12.90 13.49 3.68
N GLY A 53 12.54 12.43 2.94
CA GLY A 53 12.87 12.30 1.52
C GLY A 53 12.13 13.32 0.64
N THR A 54 12.58 13.45 -0.59
CA THR A 54 12.01 14.35 -1.60
C THR A 54 11.00 13.63 -2.50
N VAL A 55 10.30 14.39 -3.35
CA VAL A 55 9.42 13.82 -4.39
C VAL A 55 10.21 12.96 -5.39
N VAL A 56 11.48 13.29 -5.65
CA VAL A 56 12.36 12.48 -6.51
C VAL A 56 12.65 11.14 -5.84
N ASP A 57 12.93 11.13 -4.54
CA ASP A 57 13.15 9.89 -3.78
C ASP A 57 11.89 9.02 -3.74
N ALA A 58 10.71 9.63 -3.60
CA ALA A 58 9.43 8.95 -3.64
C ALA A 58 9.06 8.40 -5.03
N GLY A 59 9.75 8.83 -6.08
CA GLY A 59 9.68 8.28 -7.43
C GLY A 59 10.78 7.26 -7.75
N ASN A 60 11.72 7.03 -6.83
CA ASN A 60 12.82 6.10 -7.03
C ASN A 60 12.37 4.66 -6.75
N GLY A 61 12.29 3.83 -7.80
CA GLY A 61 11.87 2.45 -7.72
C GLY A 61 12.67 1.59 -6.73
N ASP A 62 13.97 1.84 -6.58
CA ASP A 62 14.82 1.07 -5.66
C ASP A 62 14.47 1.37 -4.19
N LEU A 63 14.21 2.63 -3.86
CA LEU A 63 13.81 3.03 -2.50
C LEU A 63 12.41 2.51 -2.17
N ILE A 64 11.50 2.53 -3.14
CA ILE A 64 10.17 1.94 -3.00
C ILE A 64 10.29 0.43 -2.73
N ALA A 65 11.04 -0.29 -3.57
CA ALA A 65 11.24 -1.73 -3.42
C ALA A 65 11.83 -2.07 -2.04
N GLN A 66 12.86 -1.34 -1.59
CA GLN A 66 13.46 -1.54 -0.25
C GLN A 66 12.46 -1.39 0.91
N ARG A 67 11.40 -0.57 0.76
CA ARG A 67 10.34 -0.44 1.76
C ARG A 67 9.25 -1.51 1.64
N LEU A 68 9.15 -2.19 0.51
CA LEU A 68 8.13 -3.20 0.26
C LEU A 68 8.63 -4.63 0.51
N ILE A 69 9.92 -4.92 0.35
CA ILE A 69 10.47 -6.25 0.67
C ILE A 69 10.21 -6.61 2.14
N ASN A 70 9.83 -7.86 2.39
CA ASN A 70 9.44 -8.44 3.68
C ASN A 70 8.24 -7.76 4.35
N ARG A 71 7.48 -6.96 3.60
CA ARG A 71 6.28 -6.28 4.10
C ARG A 71 5.09 -7.22 4.12
N ARG A 72 4.38 -7.21 5.25
CA ARG A 72 3.08 -7.87 5.40
C ARG A 72 1.94 -6.88 5.19
N TYR A 73 0.90 -7.31 4.49
CA TYR A 73 -0.29 -6.50 4.29
C TYR A 73 -1.54 -7.36 4.13
N LYS A 74 -2.71 -6.77 4.39
CA LYS A 74 -4.00 -7.36 4.05
C LYS A 74 -4.42 -6.81 2.70
N SER A 75 -4.57 -7.69 1.72
CA SER A 75 -5.07 -7.35 0.39
C SER A 75 -6.49 -6.79 0.46
N SER A 76 -6.84 -6.03 -0.56
CA SER A 76 -8.21 -5.56 -0.84
C SER A 76 -9.21 -6.72 -0.98
N LEU A 77 -8.73 -7.91 -1.40
CA LEU A 77 -9.50 -9.15 -1.47
C LEU A 77 -9.59 -9.90 -0.12
N GLY A 78 -8.94 -9.38 0.93
CA GLY A 78 -9.01 -9.91 2.30
C GLY A 78 -7.95 -10.94 2.68
N TYR A 79 -7.10 -11.38 1.74
CA TYR A 79 -5.96 -12.27 2.01
C TYR A 79 -4.83 -11.55 2.74
N LEU A 80 -4.16 -12.24 3.65
CA LEU A 80 -2.90 -11.80 4.25
C LEU A 80 -1.73 -12.22 3.36
N ASN A 81 -0.95 -11.24 2.94
CA ASN A 81 0.19 -11.44 2.05
C ASN A 81 1.49 -10.96 2.70
N GLU A 82 2.60 -11.55 2.26
CA GLU A 82 3.95 -11.08 2.51
C GLU A 82 4.70 -10.95 1.19
N ILE A 83 5.40 -9.83 0.98
CA ILE A 83 6.27 -9.63 -0.19
C ILE A 83 7.64 -10.21 0.16
N ASN A 84 8.10 -11.24 -0.55
CA ASN A 84 9.38 -11.89 -0.27
C ASN A 84 10.58 -11.10 -0.81
N GLU A 85 11.79 -11.63 -0.62
CA GLU A 85 13.05 -11.04 -1.11
C GLU A 85 13.15 -10.94 -2.64
N LEU A 86 12.35 -11.70 -3.38
CA LEU A 86 12.27 -11.66 -4.84
C LEU A 86 11.23 -10.65 -5.34
N GLY A 87 10.45 -10.04 -4.43
CA GLY A 87 9.35 -9.14 -4.76
C GLY A 87 8.02 -9.83 -5.03
N ASP A 88 7.92 -11.15 -4.84
CA ASP A 88 6.66 -11.88 -5.02
C ASP A 88 5.75 -11.70 -3.81
N ALA A 89 4.48 -11.39 -4.07
CA ALA A 89 3.43 -11.45 -3.06
C ALA A 89 3.00 -12.90 -2.85
N GLN A 90 3.28 -13.43 -1.66
CA GLN A 90 2.87 -14.78 -1.26
C GLN A 90 1.76 -14.70 -0.21
N VAL A 91 0.71 -15.50 -0.40
CA VAL A 91 -0.33 -15.67 0.61
C VAL A 91 0.28 -16.35 1.83
N SER A 92 0.24 -15.68 2.97
CA SER A 92 0.55 -16.32 4.24
C SER A 92 -0.60 -17.25 4.62
N TYR A 93 -0.39 -18.55 4.46
CA TYR A 93 -1.33 -19.60 4.91
C TYR A 93 -1.46 -19.70 6.43
N TRP A 94 -0.57 -19.04 7.17
CA TRP A 94 -0.61 -18.96 8.62
C TRP A 94 -1.41 -17.70 8.96
N PHE A 95 -2.50 -17.84 9.73
CA PHE A 95 -3.40 -16.81 10.29
C PHE A 95 -4.85 -16.90 9.78
N GLN A 96 -5.61 -17.85 10.36
CA GLN A 96 -7.04 -17.66 10.65
C GLN A 96 -7.14 -16.99 12.04
N PHE A 97 -8.03 -16.00 12.18
CA PHE A 97 -8.35 -15.35 13.45
C PHE A 97 -9.22 -16.23 14.35
#